data_AF-A0A924HWX0-F1
#
_entry.id   AF-A0A924HWX0-F1
#
_cell.length_a   1.000
_cell.length_b   1.000
_cell.length_c   1.000
_cell.angle_alpha   90.00
_cell.angle_beta   90.00
_cell.angle_gamma   90.00
#
_symmetry.space_group_name_H-M   'P 1'
#
loop_
_entity.id
_entity.type
_entity.pdbx_description
1 polymer ?
#
loop_
_entity_poly.entity_id
_entity_poly.type
_entity_poly.pdbx_seq_one_letter_code
_entity_poly.pdbx_strand_id
1 'polypeptide(L)'
;MRFPYQQAFTIVEIIVVITIIATLATTSVVAFGSWRREQAATLVKSDVQQAASGLSNYKNFKDNYPPNLAGTGFAASNSVALTLSTNAPSVGVYEGLKSDQNAQLFLNSCNANLFSTPNNTACGFDGNKTGAKIHVKGTNGSNAIWSDPLNQTDLSIACGSDQAICNQAINDMITQFSAQGGTFPITIPEKNVPLPEPTQIPNGPASRYCLEGRANDYPDIAYYILSETRTIAAGGCPNDPSLKYYQ
;
A
#
# COMPACT_ATOMS: atom_id res chain seq x y z
N MET A 1 9.42 -42.33 -58.77
CA MET A 1 9.72 -41.47 -57.60
C MET A 1 9.60 -42.33 -56.35
N ARG A 2 10.69 -42.51 -55.60
CA ARG A 2 10.66 -43.21 -54.30
C ARG A 2 10.42 -42.18 -53.21
N PHE A 3 9.30 -42.25 -52.51
CA PHE A 3 9.06 -41.43 -51.32
C PHE A 3 9.86 -42.02 -50.15
N PRO A 4 10.75 -41.25 -49.50
CA PRO A 4 11.43 -41.72 -48.30
C PRO A 4 10.38 -41.92 -47.19
N TYR A 5 10.36 -43.12 -46.60
CA TYR A 5 9.56 -43.41 -45.42
C TYR A 5 10.07 -42.54 -44.26
N GLN A 6 9.28 -41.56 -43.82
CA GLN A 6 9.55 -40.88 -42.56
C GLN A 6 9.23 -41.85 -41.43
N GLN A 7 10.21 -42.14 -40.58
CA GLN A 7 10.00 -42.94 -39.37
C GLN A 7 9.06 -42.15 -38.45
N ALA A 8 7.87 -42.68 -38.22
CA ALA A 8 6.93 -42.12 -37.27
C ALA A 8 7.48 -42.33 -35.85
N PHE A 9 7.39 -41.29 -35.02
CA PHE A 9 7.75 -41.36 -33.60
C PHE A 9 6.96 -42.48 -32.91
N THR A 10 7.66 -43.30 -32.13
CA THR A 10 7.04 -44.38 -31.39
C THR A 10 6.22 -43.84 -30.21
N ILE A 11 5.16 -44.55 -29.83
CA ILE A 11 4.35 -44.20 -28.66
C ILE A 11 5.23 -44.10 -27.40
N VAL A 12 6.24 -44.98 -27.29
CA VAL A 12 7.18 -45.00 -26.17
C VAL A 12 8.00 -43.71 -26.11
N GLU A 13 8.52 -43.21 -27.24
CA GLU A 13 9.26 -41.94 -27.28
C GLU A 13 8.39 -40.76 -26.84
N ILE A 14 7.12 -40.72 -27.23
CA ILE A 14 6.18 -39.67 -26.81
C ILE A 14 5.92 -39.74 -25.29
N ILE A 15 5.69 -40.94 -24.75
CA ILE A 15 5.46 -41.11 -23.30
C ILE A 15 6.68 -40.66 -22.50
N VAL A 16 7.90 -41.03 -22.92
CA VAL A 16 9.14 -40.62 -22.24
C VAL A 16 9.28 -39.10 -22.26
N VAL A 17 9.07 -38.43 -23.39
CA VAL A 17 9.15 -36.96 -23.48
C VAL A 17 8.15 -36.29 -22.55
N ILE A 18 6.90 -36.76 -22.49
CA ILE A 18 5.88 -36.20 -21.60
C ILE A 18 6.28 -36.36 -20.14
N THR A 19 6.80 -37.53 -19.74
CA THR A 19 7.24 -37.76 -18.35
C THR A 19 8.38 -36.83 -17.93
N ILE A 20 9.33 -36.55 -18.83
CA ILE A 20 10.43 -35.62 -18.60
C ILE A 20 9.90 -34.20 -18.44
N ILE A 21 9.02 -33.75 -19.33
CA ILE A 21 8.42 -32.41 -19.27
C ILE A 21 7.61 -32.23 -17.98
N ALA A 22 6.81 -33.23 -17.59
CA ALA A 22 6.01 -33.18 -16.36
C ALA A 22 6.90 -33.05 -15.11
N THR A 23 8.01 -33.78 -15.07
CA THR A 23 8.95 -33.72 -13.94
C THR A 23 9.63 -32.35 -13.87
N LEU A 24 10.14 -31.84 -15.00
CA LEU A 24 10.82 -30.54 -15.06
C LEU A 24 9.87 -29.37 -14.76
N ALA A 25 8.63 -29.42 -15.24
CA ALA A 25 7.64 -28.39 -14.98
C ALA A 25 7.34 -28.30 -13.47
N THR A 26 7.17 -29.45 -12.81
CA THR A 26 6.85 -29.50 -11.39
C THR A 26 7.96 -28.90 -10.53
N THR A 27 9.23 -29.25 -10.79
CA THR A 27 10.37 -28.69 -10.04
C THR A 27 10.56 -27.20 -10.30
N SER A 28 10.29 -26.73 -11.53
CA SER A 28 10.45 -25.33 -11.91
C SER A 28 9.46 -24.41 -11.19
N VAL A 29 8.21 -24.86 -10.95
CA VAL A 29 7.19 -24.05 -10.27
C VAL A 29 7.59 -23.72 -8.83
N VAL A 30 8.13 -24.70 -8.08
CA VAL A 30 8.54 -24.49 -6.69
C VAL A 30 9.71 -23.51 -6.61
N ALA A 31 10.71 -23.68 -7.48
CA ALA A 31 11.88 -22.78 -7.54
C ALA A 31 11.51 -21.35 -7.96
N PHE A 32 10.55 -21.21 -8.88
CA PHE A 32 10.07 -19.89 -9.31
C PHE A 32 9.33 -19.15 -8.18
N GLY A 33 8.57 -19.86 -7.35
CA GLY A 33 7.90 -19.29 -6.18
C GLY A 33 8.87 -18.73 -5.15
N SER A 34 9.91 -19.48 -4.77
CA SER A 34 10.94 -19.00 -3.85
C SER A 34 11.72 -17.82 -4.40
N TRP A 35 12.08 -17.87 -5.70
CA TRP A 35 12.80 -16.80 -6.38
C TRP A 35 12.02 -15.48 -6.39
N ARG A 36 10.70 -15.52 -6.69
CA ARG A 36 9.86 -14.31 -6.66
C ARG A 36 9.80 -13.66 -5.28
N ARG A 37 9.73 -14.46 -4.21
CA ARG A 37 9.73 -13.96 -2.83
C ARG A 37 11.07 -13.31 -2.46
N GLU A 38 12.19 -13.90 -2.88
CA GLU A 38 13.53 -13.34 -2.67
C GLU A 38 13.74 -12.02 -3.44
N GLN A 39 13.24 -11.96 -4.68
CA GLN A 39 13.23 -10.72 -5.47
C GLN A 39 12.40 -9.63 -4.79
N ALA A 40 11.19 -9.95 -4.32
CA ALA A 40 10.37 -9.02 -3.55
C ALA A 40 11.09 -8.51 -2.30
N ALA A 41 11.72 -9.40 -1.52
CA ALA A 41 12.50 -9.00 -0.34
C ALA A 41 13.68 -8.08 -0.70
N THR A 42 14.38 -8.36 -1.79
CA THR A 42 15.51 -7.54 -2.26
C THR A 42 15.05 -6.16 -2.70
N LEU A 43 13.94 -6.08 -3.43
CA LEU A 43 13.32 -4.82 -3.86
C LEU A 43 12.90 -3.97 -2.67
N VAL A 44 12.19 -4.55 -1.69
CA VAL A 44 11.78 -3.82 -0.48
C VAL A 44 12.99 -3.25 0.24
N LYS A 45 14.06 -4.04 0.46
CA LYS A 45 15.29 -3.56 1.11
C LYS A 45 15.93 -2.41 0.33
N SER A 46 16.01 -2.52 -0.99
CA SER A 46 16.56 -1.49 -1.87
C SER A 46 15.77 -0.18 -1.75
N ASP A 47 14.44 -0.25 -1.85
CA ASP A 47 13.57 0.92 -1.78
C ASP A 47 13.64 1.59 -0.41
N VAL A 48 13.60 0.82 0.67
CA VAL A 48 13.78 1.32 2.04
C VAL A 48 15.13 2.03 2.19
N GLN A 49 16.22 1.45 1.65
CA GLN A 49 17.55 2.06 1.71
C GLN A 49 17.64 3.38 0.94
N GLN A 50 17.04 3.43 -0.25
CA GLN A 50 17.03 4.63 -1.10
C GLN A 50 16.19 5.75 -0.45
N ALA A 51 15.01 5.42 0.06
CA ALA A 51 14.15 6.36 0.77
C ALA A 51 14.82 6.89 2.04
N ALA A 52 15.47 6.03 2.85
CA ALA A 52 16.23 6.45 4.02
C ALA A 52 17.38 7.41 3.69
N SER A 53 18.01 7.22 2.52
CA SER A 53 19.05 8.14 2.02
C SER A 53 18.44 9.50 1.64
N GLY A 54 17.28 9.52 0.99
CA GLY A 54 16.51 10.73 0.70
C GLY A 54 16.10 11.49 1.97
N LEU A 55 15.62 10.79 3.00
CA LEU A 55 15.28 11.35 4.30
C LEU A 55 16.49 11.98 5.00
N SER A 56 17.65 11.32 4.92
CA SER A 56 18.90 11.84 5.48
C SER A 56 19.36 13.11 4.75
N ASN A 57 19.28 13.13 3.42
CA ASN A 57 19.59 14.32 2.63
C ASN A 57 18.64 15.48 2.97
N TYR A 58 17.34 15.22 3.07
CA TYR A 58 16.37 16.24 3.47
C TYR A 58 16.73 16.86 4.82
N LYS A 59 17.03 16.02 5.82
CA LYS A 59 17.47 16.49 7.15
C LYS A 59 18.73 17.33 7.08
N ASN A 60 19.71 16.99 6.25
CA ASN A 60 20.93 17.77 6.11
C ASN A 60 20.67 19.20 5.59
N PHE A 61 19.61 19.42 4.80
CA PHE A 61 19.28 20.74 4.24
C PHE A 61 18.21 21.51 5.01
N LYS A 62 17.34 20.82 5.75
CA LYS A 62 16.17 21.40 6.43
C LYS A 62 16.20 21.24 7.97
N ASP A 63 17.30 20.69 8.48
CA ASP A 63 17.58 20.37 9.90
C ASP A 63 16.57 19.40 10.56
N ASN A 64 15.61 18.86 9.81
CA ASN A 64 14.52 18.02 10.30
C ASN A 64 14.14 16.96 9.28
N TYR A 65 13.57 15.83 9.72
CA TYR A 65 12.93 14.89 8.80
C TYR A 65 11.61 15.45 8.28
N PRO A 66 11.22 15.13 7.03
CA PRO A 66 9.93 15.52 6.51
C PRO A 66 8.81 14.67 7.13
N PRO A 67 7.55 15.16 7.19
CA PRO A 67 6.41 14.37 7.67
C PRO A 67 6.08 13.17 6.78
N ASN A 68 6.42 13.28 5.50
CA ASN A 68 6.12 12.30 4.46
C ASN A 68 7.31 12.23 3.49
N LEU A 69 7.29 11.32 2.52
CA LEU A 69 8.38 11.15 1.57
C LEU A 69 8.46 12.25 0.49
N ALA A 70 7.52 13.20 0.45
CA ALA A 70 7.56 14.28 -0.54
C ALA A 70 8.77 15.21 -0.30
N GLY A 71 9.36 15.69 -1.39
CA GLY A 71 10.54 16.56 -1.34
C GLY A 71 11.85 15.85 -1.00
N THR A 72 11.85 14.54 -0.74
CA THR A 72 13.09 13.75 -0.50
C THR A 72 13.80 13.34 -1.79
N GLY A 73 13.18 13.52 -2.96
CA GLY A 73 13.68 13.06 -4.25
C GLY A 73 13.55 11.54 -4.47
N PHE A 74 12.93 10.82 -3.53
CA PHE A 74 12.68 9.39 -3.64
C PHE A 74 11.33 9.11 -4.30
N ALA A 75 11.29 8.08 -5.16
CA ALA A 75 10.08 7.53 -5.76
C ALA A 75 10.06 6.01 -5.52
N ALA A 76 8.99 5.51 -4.89
CA ALA A 76 8.83 4.08 -4.61
C ALA A 76 8.63 3.28 -5.90
N SER A 77 9.11 2.03 -5.91
CA SER A 77 8.77 1.09 -6.98
C SER A 77 7.31 0.62 -6.86
N ASN A 78 6.68 0.28 -8.00
CA ASN A 78 5.27 -0.16 -8.03
C ASN A 78 5.00 -1.45 -7.24
N SER A 79 6.03 -2.16 -6.80
CA SER A 79 5.94 -3.43 -6.09
C SER A 79 6.10 -3.30 -4.58
N VAL A 80 6.38 -2.09 -4.07
CA VAL A 80 6.66 -1.82 -2.66
C VAL A 80 5.79 -0.67 -2.17
N ALA A 81 5.01 -0.92 -1.11
CA ALA A 81 4.34 0.11 -0.35
C ALA A 81 5.30 0.62 0.74
N LEU A 82 5.49 1.93 0.84
CA LEU A 82 6.31 2.57 1.88
C LEU A 82 5.44 3.42 2.80
N THR A 83 5.73 3.35 4.10
CA THR A 83 5.07 4.11 5.14
C THR A 83 6.11 4.78 6.02
N LEU A 84 6.01 6.10 6.18
CA LEU A 84 6.89 6.89 7.05
C LEU A 84 6.13 7.30 8.31
N SER A 85 6.72 7.02 9.47
CA SER A 85 6.27 7.47 10.78
C SER A 85 7.33 8.36 11.39
N THR A 86 6.95 9.47 12.01
CA THR A 86 7.91 10.40 12.62
C THR A 86 7.49 10.80 14.02
N ASN A 87 8.41 11.36 14.79
CA ASN A 87 8.10 11.90 16.12
C ASN A 87 7.62 13.36 16.10
N ALA A 88 7.53 13.98 14.92
CA ALA A 88 6.79 15.21 14.80
C ALA A 88 5.31 14.88 14.65
N PRO A 89 4.43 15.43 15.50
CA PRO A 89 3.00 15.40 15.24
C PRO A 89 2.70 16.44 14.16
N SER A 90 3.10 16.21 12.91
CA SER A 90 2.72 17.08 11.79
C SER A 90 1.61 16.41 11.00
N VAL A 91 0.37 16.86 11.23
CA VAL A 91 -0.76 16.53 10.37
C VAL A 91 -0.70 17.46 9.18
N GLY A 92 -0.76 16.90 7.97
CA GLY A 92 -0.99 17.71 6.78
C GLY A 92 -2.43 18.16 6.74
N VAL A 93 -2.68 19.41 7.10
CA VAL A 93 -4.01 20.01 7.04
C VAL A 93 -4.18 20.68 5.68
N TYR A 94 -5.26 20.31 5.01
CA TYR A 94 -5.68 20.89 3.76
C TYR A 94 -6.78 21.92 4.01
N GLU A 95 -6.63 23.11 3.44
CA GLU A 95 -7.66 24.14 3.46
C GLU A 95 -8.18 24.41 2.05
N GLY A 96 -9.48 24.65 1.92
CA GLY A 96 -10.09 25.03 0.64
C GLY A 96 -10.06 23.93 -0.44
N LEU A 97 -10.12 22.66 -0.04
CA LEU A 97 -10.20 21.55 -0.99
C LEU A 97 -11.42 21.65 -1.90
N LYS A 98 -11.23 21.41 -3.20
CA LYS A 98 -12.34 21.13 -4.12
C LYS A 98 -13.00 19.80 -3.77
N SER A 99 -14.25 19.60 -4.16
CA SER A 99 -15.01 18.34 -3.96
C SER A 99 -14.19 17.08 -4.29
N ASP A 100 -13.52 17.10 -5.43
CA ASP A 100 -12.79 15.98 -5.99
C ASP A 100 -11.50 15.71 -5.20
N GLN A 101 -10.89 16.77 -4.68
CA GLN A 101 -9.71 16.70 -3.81
C GLN A 101 -10.09 16.24 -2.40
N ASN A 102 -11.24 16.67 -1.88
CA ASN A 102 -11.78 16.18 -0.63
C ASN A 102 -12.06 14.66 -0.69
N ALA A 103 -12.60 14.18 -1.81
CA ALA A 103 -12.73 12.75 -2.05
C ALA A 103 -11.38 12.02 -2.14
N GLN A 104 -10.37 12.62 -2.78
CA GLN A 104 -9.03 12.04 -2.80
C GLN A 104 -8.42 11.96 -1.39
N LEU A 105 -8.59 12.99 -0.57
CA LEU A 105 -8.12 12.99 0.82
C LEU A 105 -8.77 11.86 1.62
N PHE A 106 -10.08 11.66 1.42
CA PHE A 106 -10.80 10.55 2.01
C PHE A 106 -10.25 9.20 1.53
N LEU A 107 -9.99 9.04 0.23
CA LEU A 107 -9.41 7.81 -0.32
C LEU A 107 -8.03 7.50 0.29
N ASN A 108 -7.21 8.52 0.51
CA ASN A 108 -5.91 8.37 1.17
C ASN A 108 -6.07 7.91 2.63
N SER A 109 -6.98 8.55 3.37
CA SER A 109 -7.32 8.17 4.75
C SER A 109 -7.85 6.73 4.84
N CYS A 110 -8.68 6.34 3.88
CA CYS A 110 -9.26 4.99 3.79
C CYS A 110 -8.17 3.93 3.62
N ASN A 111 -7.25 4.11 2.67
CA ASN A 111 -6.13 3.20 2.47
C ASN A 111 -5.17 3.17 3.67
N ALA A 112 -5.00 4.29 4.37
CA ALA A 112 -4.14 4.37 5.55
C ALA A 112 -4.68 3.62 6.78
N ASN A 113 -5.99 3.38 6.87
CA ASN A 113 -6.59 2.77 8.07
C ASN A 113 -7.11 1.36 7.81
N LEU A 114 -7.66 1.10 6.62
CA LEU A 114 -8.29 -0.19 6.33
C LEU A 114 -7.28 -1.33 6.10
N PHE A 115 -6.01 -1.04 5.77
CA PHE A 115 -4.98 -2.08 5.58
C PHE A 115 -4.78 -3.00 6.81
N SER A 116 -5.14 -2.49 7.99
CA SER A 116 -5.02 -3.21 9.27
C SER A 116 -6.16 -4.19 9.52
N THR A 117 -7.21 -4.15 8.70
CA THR A 117 -8.38 -5.00 8.89
C THR A 117 -8.19 -6.39 8.26
N PRO A 118 -8.76 -7.45 8.84
CA PRO A 118 -8.52 -8.83 8.38
C PRO A 118 -8.98 -9.12 6.95
N ASN A 119 -10.00 -8.38 6.48
CA ASN A 119 -10.74 -8.70 5.28
C ASN A 119 -10.93 -7.52 4.33
N ASN A 120 -10.37 -6.34 4.60
CA ASN A 120 -10.40 -5.19 3.71
C ASN A 120 -9.00 -4.63 3.60
N THR A 121 -8.49 -4.40 2.40
CA THR A 121 -7.05 -4.10 2.24
C THR A 121 -6.77 -2.83 1.46
N ALA A 122 -7.74 -2.33 0.69
CA ALA A 122 -7.55 -1.15 -0.14
C ALA A 122 -8.88 -0.48 -0.48
N CYS A 123 -8.82 0.80 -0.76
CA CYS A 123 -9.93 1.62 -1.24
C CYS A 123 -9.57 2.19 -2.62
N GLY A 124 -10.50 2.17 -3.56
CA GLY A 124 -10.36 2.78 -4.88
C GLY A 124 -11.63 3.49 -5.32
N PHE A 125 -11.51 4.50 -6.17
CA PHE A 125 -12.66 4.99 -6.93
C PHE A 125 -13.04 3.95 -7.99
N ASP A 126 -14.33 3.70 -8.13
CA ASP A 126 -14.91 2.78 -9.09
C ASP A 126 -16.22 3.35 -9.66
N GLY A 127 -16.59 2.94 -10.88
CA GLY A 127 -17.80 3.40 -11.56
C GLY A 127 -17.59 4.40 -12.71
N ASN A 128 -18.68 4.68 -13.42
CA ASN A 128 -18.78 5.66 -14.51
C ASN A 128 -19.77 6.77 -14.13
N LYS A 129 -19.86 7.86 -14.94
CA LYS A 129 -20.73 9.06 -14.85
C LYS A 129 -22.12 8.93 -14.20
N THR A 130 -22.67 7.73 -14.08
CA THR A 130 -24.00 7.42 -13.54
C THR A 130 -24.01 6.75 -12.15
N GLY A 131 -22.85 6.58 -11.50
CA GLY A 131 -22.77 6.03 -10.14
C GLY A 131 -21.35 5.78 -9.68
N ALA A 132 -20.60 6.86 -9.47
CA ALA A 132 -19.27 6.80 -8.87
C ALA A 132 -19.36 6.26 -7.43
N LYS A 133 -18.38 5.43 -7.06
CA LYS A 133 -18.37 4.69 -5.80
C LYS A 133 -16.95 4.62 -5.28
N ILE A 134 -16.83 4.42 -3.97
CA ILE A 134 -15.59 3.94 -3.38
C ILE A 134 -15.76 2.44 -3.15
N HIS A 135 -14.91 1.66 -3.81
CA HIS A 135 -14.81 0.24 -3.61
C HIS A 135 -13.76 -0.04 -2.55
N VAL A 136 -14.18 -0.63 -1.43
CA VAL A 136 -13.30 -1.20 -0.43
C VAL A 136 -13.12 -2.67 -0.78
N LYS A 137 -11.90 -3.02 -1.24
CA LYS A 137 -11.54 -4.36 -1.64
C LYS A 137 -11.39 -5.25 -0.41
N GLY A 138 -12.08 -6.38 -0.43
CA GLY A 138 -11.99 -7.40 0.59
C GLY A 138 -11.93 -8.84 0.08
N THR A 139 -12.10 -9.81 0.99
CA THR A 139 -12.29 -11.24 0.66
C THR A 139 -13.75 -11.50 0.24
N ASN A 140 -14.05 -12.67 -0.34
CA ASN A 140 -15.40 -13.01 -0.83
C ASN A 140 -16.46 -12.80 0.29
N GLY A 141 -17.25 -11.73 0.19
CA GLY A 141 -18.31 -11.37 1.14
C GLY A 141 -18.04 -10.15 2.02
N SER A 142 -16.81 -9.60 2.05
CA SER A 142 -16.49 -8.39 2.84
C SER A 142 -16.34 -7.11 2.00
N ASN A 143 -16.40 -7.20 0.66
CA ASN A 143 -16.36 -6.04 -0.22
C ASN A 143 -17.44 -5.02 0.19
N ALA A 144 -17.04 -3.78 0.40
CA ALA A 144 -17.97 -2.68 0.62
C ALA A 144 -17.95 -1.74 -0.58
N ILE A 145 -19.13 -1.21 -0.90
CA ILE A 145 -19.32 -0.23 -1.95
C ILE A 145 -20.03 0.96 -1.33
N TRP A 146 -19.36 2.10 -1.31
CA TRP A 146 -19.92 3.35 -0.80
C TRP A 146 -20.28 4.24 -1.98
N SER A 147 -21.55 4.64 -2.08
CA SER A 147 -22.09 5.35 -3.25
C SER A 147 -22.01 6.87 -3.09
N ASP A 148 -21.94 7.58 -4.21
CA ASP A 148 -22.05 9.04 -4.27
C ASP A 148 -23.51 9.52 -4.05
N PRO A 149 -23.74 10.62 -3.31
CA PRO A 149 -22.82 11.29 -2.39
C PRO A 149 -22.62 10.49 -1.10
N LEU A 150 -21.38 10.44 -0.63
CA LEU A 150 -21.01 9.63 0.52
C LEU A 150 -21.14 10.42 1.83
N ASN A 151 -22.04 10.01 2.71
CA ASN A 151 -22.18 10.56 4.05
C ASN A 151 -21.40 9.74 5.08
N GLN A 152 -21.06 10.36 6.21
CA GLN A 152 -20.36 9.67 7.29
C GLN A 152 -21.12 8.44 7.80
N THR A 153 -22.46 8.49 7.82
CA THR A 153 -23.32 7.37 8.26
C THR A 153 -23.34 6.18 7.31
N ASP A 154 -22.91 6.38 6.07
CA ASP A 154 -22.93 5.32 5.05
C ASP A 154 -21.67 4.42 5.16
N LEU A 155 -20.70 4.84 5.97
CA LEU A 155 -19.44 4.14 6.20
C LEU A 155 -19.65 2.89 7.07
N SER A 156 -19.70 1.74 6.41
CA SER A 156 -19.69 0.44 7.06
C SER A 156 -18.94 -0.57 6.19
N ILE A 157 -18.22 -1.48 6.85
CA ILE A 157 -17.57 -2.65 6.23
C ILE A 157 -17.86 -3.89 7.09
N ALA A 158 -17.98 -5.05 6.45
CA ALA A 158 -18.25 -6.31 7.13
C ALA A 158 -16.95 -7.07 7.40
N CYS A 159 -16.75 -7.49 8.65
CA CYS A 159 -15.56 -8.26 9.05
C CYS A 159 -15.87 -9.51 9.87
N GLY A 160 -17.13 -9.97 9.87
CA GLY A 160 -17.53 -11.19 10.58
C GLY A 160 -17.27 -11.09 12.08
N SER A 161 -16.51 -12.04 12.63
CA SER A 161 -16.13 -12.07 14.05
C SER A 161 -15.29 -10.86 14.49
N ASP A 162 -14.60 -10.21 13.55
CA ASP A 162 -13.68 -9.11 13.83
C ASP A 162 -14.32 -7.72 13.61
N GLN A 163 -15.66 -7.64 13.69
CA GLN A 163 -16.39 -6.40 13.42
C GLN A 163 -15.93 -5.20 14.27
N ALA A 164 -15.49 -5.44 15.52
CA ALA A 164 -14.97 -4.39 16.38
C ALA A 164 -13.70 -3.72 15.82
N ILE A 165 -12.79 -4.50 15.22
CA ILE A 165 -11.55 -4.01 14.59
C ILE A 165 -11.90 -3.12 13.39
N CYS A 166 -12.87 -3.55 12.60
CA CYS A 166 -13.29 -2.81 11.42
C CYS A 166 -14.05 -1.52 11.74
N ASN A 167 -14.89 -1.54 12.79
CA ASN A 167 -15.51 -0.32 13.31
C ASN A 167 -14.44 0.65 13.82
N GLN A 168 -13.40 0.16 14.50
CA GLN A 168 -12.28 0.99 14.95
C GLN A 168 -11.52 1.59 13.77
N ALA A 169 -11.19 0.80 12.75
CA ALA A 169 -10.50 1.29 11.55
C ALA A 169 -11.32 2.35 10.80
N ILE A 170 -12.64 2.22 10.73
CA ILE A 170 -13.53 3.26 10.18
C ILE A 170 -13.48 4.53 11.04
N ASN A 171 -13.51 4.41 12.37
CA ASN A 171 -13.43 5.56 13.27
C ASN A 171 -12.08 6.28 13.16
N ASP A 172 -10.98 5.52 13.06
CA ASP A 172 -9.64 6.07 12.88
C ASP A 172 -9.52 6.77 11.53
N MET A 173 -10.06 6.17 10.46
CA MET A 173 -10.18 6.79 9.13
C MET A 173 -10.94 8.12 9.17
N ILE A 174 -12.12 8.16 9.79
CA ILE A 174 -12.92 9.39 9.91
C ILE A 174 -12.14 10.45 10.69
N THR A 175 -11.53 10.05 11.81
CA THR A 175 -10.76 10.94 12.67
C THR A 175 -9.58 11.56 11.92
N GLN A 176 -8.80 10.74 11.20
CA GLN A 176 -7.70 11.18 10.34
C GLN A 176 -8.19 12.10 9.22
N PHE A 177 -9.24 11.69 8.49
CA PHE A 177 -9.80 12.49 7.40
C PHE A 177 -10.23 13.89 7.87
N SER A 178 -10.97 13.97 8.97
CA SER A 178 -11.41 15.25 9.54
C SER A 178 -10.25 16.06 10.14
N ALA A 179 -9.25 15.41 10.74
CA ALA A 179 -8.05 16.07 11.24
C ALA A 179 -7.22 16.73 10.12
N GLN A 180 -7.22 16.14 8.92
CA GLN A 180 -6.56 16.67 7.73
C GLN A 180 -7.37 17.75 7.00
N GLY A 181 -8.53 18.17 7.54
CA GLY A 181 -9.39 19.20 6.93
C GLY A 181 -10.46 18.66 5.98
N GLY A 182 -10.64 17.34 5.93
CA GLY A 182 -11.70 16.70 5.17
C GLY A 182 -13.10 16.92 5.73
N THR A 183 -14.08 17.00 4.84
CA THR A 183 -15.50 17.24 5.22
C THR A 183 -16.46 16.27 4.54
N PHE A 184 -17.60 15.99 5.19
CA PHE A 184 -18.72 15.25 4.60
C PHE A 184 -19.88 16.22 4.25
N PRO A 185 -20.74 15.89 3.27
CA PRO A 185 -20.69 14.71 2.39
C PRO A 185 -19.58 14.81 1.34
N ILE A 186 -19.11 13.66 0.88
CA ILE A 186 -18.06 13.54 -0.13
C ILE A 186 -18.69 13.29 -1.50
N THR A 187 -18.30 14.10 -2.49
CA THR A 187 -18.66 13.88 -3.89
C THR A 187 -17.57 13.06 -4.57
N ILE A 188 -17.90 11.86 -5.04
CA ILE A 188 -16.93 10.88 -5.54
C ILE A 188 -16.58 11.17 -7.01
N PRO A 189 -15.31 11.44 -7.36
CA PRO A 189 -14.88 11.64 -8.74
C PRO A 189 -14.71 10.30 -9.48
N GLU A 190 -14.70 10.35 -10.82
CA GLU A 190 -14.48 9.15 -11.65
C GLU A 190 -13.03 8.63 -11.61
N LYS A 191 -12.09 9.47 -11.20
CA LYS A 191 -10.64 9.20 -11.24
C LYS A 191 -9.96 9.90 -10.08
N ASN A 192 -8.78 9.41 -9.73
CA ASN A 192 -7.91 10.05 -8.75
C ASN A 192 -7.55 11.47 -9.19
N VAL A 193 -7.48 12.39 -8.23
CA VAL A 193 -7.17 13.80 -8.44
C VAL A 193 -5.97 14.18 -7.58
N PRO A 194 -5.00 14.96 -8.06
CA PRO A 194 -3.89 15.40 -7.22
C PRO A 194 -4.38 16.32 -6.08
N LEU A 195 -3.87 16.06 -4.88
CA LEU A 195 -4.01 16.97 -3.73
C LEU A 195 -3.01 18.14 -3.85
N PRO A 196 -3.36 19.34 -3.37
CA PRO A 196 -2.41 20.44 -3.26
C PRO A 196 -1.35 20.13 -2.18
N GLU A 197 -0.38 21.02 -1.97
CA GLU A 197 0.55 20.87 -0.85
C GLU A 197 -0.19 21.17 0.48
N PRO A 198 -0.16 20.27 1.48
CA PRO A 198 -0.82 20.52 2.76
C PRO A 198 -0.04 21.52 3.62
N THR A 199 -0.76 22.25 4.46
CA THR A 199 -0.17 23.03 5.55
C THR A 199 0.13 22.08 6.72
N GLN A 200 1.38 22.01 7.15
CA GLN A 200 1.78 21.10 8.23
C GLN A 200 1.50 21.72 9.60
N ILE A 201 0.68 21.07 10.43
CA ILE A 201 0.28 21.57 11.74
C ILE A 201 0.28 20.47 12.82
N PRO A 202 0.93 20.69 13.97
CA PRO A 202 2.03 21.62 14.17
C PRO A 202 3.25 21.22 13.32
N ASN A 203 3.92 22.23 12.78
CA ASN A 203 5.18 22.05 12.05
C ASN A 203 6.33 21.89 13.06
N GLY A 204 6.32 20.76 13.78
CA GLY A 204 7.35 20.41 14.74
C GLY A 204 8.55 19.77 14.04
N PRO A 205 9.78 20.03 14.48
CA PRO A 205 10.97 19.35 13.97
C PRO A 205 10.87 17.83 14.20
N ALA A 206 10.78 17.02 13.15
CA ALA A 206 10.92 15.57 13.28
C ALA A 206 12.39 15.22 13.45
N SER A 207 12.74 14.72 14.64
CA SER A 207 14.11 14.30 14.95
C SER A 207 14.32 12.79 14.80
N ARG A 208 13.23 12.01 14.79
CA ARG A 208 13.21 10.54 14.70
C ARG A 208 12.19 10.09 13.65
N TYR A 209 12.48 8.97 12.99
CA TYR A 209 11.55 8.32 12.08
C TYR A 209 11.65 6.79 12.14
N CYS A 210 10.56 6.13 11.76
CA CYS A 210 10.55 4.77 11.27
C CYS A 210 10.02 4.74 9.85
N LEU A 211 10.76 4.12 8.94
CA LEU A 211 10.35 3.91 7.56
C LEU A 211 10.15 2.42 7.35
N GLU A 212 8.92 2.02 7.03
CA GLU A 212 8.54 0.65 6.72
C GLU A 212 8.30 0.49 5.21
N GLY A 213 8.84 -0.57 4.62
CA GLY A 213 8.52 -1.01 3.28
C GLY A 213 7.90 -2.41 3.31
N ARG A 214 6.87 -2.64 2.49
CA ARG A 214 6.17 -3.92 2.40
C ARG A 214 5.95 -4.30 0.94
N ALA A 215 6.16 -5.57 0.59
CA ALA A 215 5.90 -6.04 -0.77
C ALA A 215 4.38 -6.15 -1.02
N ASN A 216 3.91 -5.62 -2.15
CA ASN A 216 2.48 -5.60 -2.50
C ASN A 216 1.90 -7.01 -2.67
N ASP A 217 2.65 -7.92 -3.30
CA ASP A 217 2.23 -9.30 -3.56
C ASP A 217 2.46 -10.25 -2.37
N TYR A 218 3.30 -9.84 -1.41
CA TYR A 218 3.74 -10.66 -0.27
C TYR A 218 3.74 -9.79 1.00
N PRO A 219 2.57 -9.52 1.60
CA PRO A 219 2.46 -8.59 2.71
C PRO A 219 3.26 -9.05 3.95
N ASP A 220 3.59 -10.33 4.06
CA ASP A 220 4.45 -10.87 5.11
C ASP A 220 5.94 -10.50 4.93
N ILE A 221 6.34 -10.06 3.73
CA ILE A 221 7.67 -9.53 3.44
C ILE A 221 7.66 -8.02 3.71
N ALA A 222 8.04 -7.66 4.94
CA ALA A 222 8.21 -6.28 5.37
C ALA A 222 9.61 -6.06 5.94
N TYR A 223 10.14 -4.85 5.74
CA TYR A 223 11.37 -4.38 6.34
C TYR A 223 11.20 -2.96 6.83
N TYR A 224 11.89 -2.60 7.90
CA TYR A 224 11.89 -1.24 8.41
C TYR A 224 13.31 -0.75 8.70
N ILE A 225 13.45 0.56 8.77
CA ILE A 225 14.68 1.25 9.21
C ILE A 225 14.31 2.39 10.14
N LEU A 226 15.05 2.51 11.25
CA LEU A 226 14.92 3.58 12.23
C LEU A 226 15.99 4.64 12.00
N SER A 227 15.67 5.89 12.30
CA SER A 227 16.60 7.01 12.21
C SER A 227 17.86 6.87 13.07
N GLU A 228 17.74 6.15 14.18
CA GLU A 228 18.74 5.97 15.23
C GLU A 228 19.69 4.81 14.92
N THR A 229 19.14 3.66 14.52
CA THR A 229 19.95 2.48 14.22
C THR A 229 20.51 2.52 12.81
N ARG A 230 19.75 3.08 11.85
CA ARG A 230 20.08 3.11 10.41
C ARG A 230 20.40 1.73 9.82
N THR A 231 19.90 0.68 10.45
CA THR A 231 20.02 -0.70 10.00
C THR A 231 18.65 -1.19 9.55
N ILE A 232 18.59 -1.81 8.38
CA ILE A 232 17.37 -2.45 7.91
C ILE A 232 17.12 -3.72 8.73
N ALA A 233 15.94 -3.83 9.33
CA ALA A 233 15.48 -4.98 10.08
C ALA A 233 14.22 -5.57 9.43
N ALA A 234 14.00 -6.88 9.60
CA ALA A 234 12.82 -7.57 9.09
C ALA A 234 11.60 -7.28 9.97
N GLY A 235 10.42 -7.22 9.35
CA GLY A 235 9.14 -6.91 10.00
C GLY A 235 8.65 -5.50 9.73
N GLY A 236 7.55 -5.13 10.39
CA GLY A 236 7.05 -3.75 10.39
C GLY A 236 7.75 -2.87 11.41
N CYS A 237 7.44 -1.57 11.38
CA CYS A 237 7.91 -0.63 12.38
C CYS A 237 7.56 -1.11 13.81
N PRO A 238 8.47 -0.95 14.79
CA PRO A 238 8.14 -1.25 16.18
C PRO A 238 7.03 -0.32 16.67
N ASN A 239 6.17 -0.85 17.57
CA ASN A 239 5.13 -0.07 18.23
C ASN A 239 5.75 0.94 19.21
N ASP A 240 6.24 2.06 18.67
CA ASP A 240 6.75 3.20 19.43
C ASP A 240 5.67 4.30 19.48
N PRO A 241 5.06 4.57 20.65
CA PRO A 241 3.99 5.57 20.77
C PRO A 241 4.47 7.00 20.51
N SER A 242 5.79 7.24 20.50
CA SER A 242 6.39 8.53 20.15
C SER A 242 6.54 8.75 18.65
N LEU A 243 6.49 7.69 17.84
CA LEU A 243 6.47 7.79 16.38
C LEU A 243 5.02 7.70 15.94
N LYS A 244 4.43 8.86 15.64
CA LYS A 244 3.11 8.89 15.04
C LYS A 244 3.28 8.70 13.53
N TYR A 245 2.51 7.77 12.97
CA TYR A 245 2.32 7.70 11.53
C TYR A 245 1.83 9.07 11.05
N TYR A 246 2.12 9.43 9.81
CA TYR A 246 1.39 10.51 9.15
C TYR A 246 -0.10 10.13 9.17
N GLN A 247 -0.80 10.56 10.20
CA GLN A 247 -2.25 10.53 10.31
C GLN A 247 -2.81 11.75 9.61
#